data_AF-R7V4D9-F1
#
_entry.id   AF-R7V4D9-F1
#
_cell.length_a   1.000
_cell.length_b   1.000
_cell.length_c   1.000
_cell.angle_alpha   90.00
_cell.angle_beta   90.00
_cell.angle_gamma   90.00
#
_symmetry.space_group_name_H-M   'P 1'
#
loop_
_entity.id
_entity.type
_entity.pdbx_description
1 polymer ?
#
loop_
_entity_poly.entity_id
_entity_poly.type
_entity_poly.pdbx_seq_one_letter_code
_entity_poly.pdbx_strand_id
1 'polypeptide(L)' 'MESISPECQGLKEKYDKCFNAWFRDKFLKGSRHDSCAPLLKSYQQCVKKALKEQGIKLWEGHETLGTDKEKRPPKNG' A
#
# COMPACT_ATOMS: atom_id res chain seq x y z
N MET A 1 9.87 -0.23 11.45
CA MET A 1 10.20 0.59 10.27
C MET A 1 9.45 1.88 10.43
N GLU A 2 10.16 3.00 10.40
CA GLU A 2 9.55 4.31 10.60
C GLU A 2 8.81 4.77 9.34
N SER A 3 7.76 5.55 9.56
CA SER A 3 7.11 6.32 8.51
C SER A 3 8.05 7.41 7.98
N ILE A 4 7.77 7.93 6.78
CA ILE A 4 8.48 9.09 6.20
C ILE A 4 8.42 10.34 7.08
N SER A 5 7.39 10.42 7.91
CA SER A 5 7.17 11.54 8.80
C SER A 5 6.61 11.06 10.15
N PRO A 6 7.11 11.60 11.29
CA PRO A 6 6.73 11.15 12.63
C PRO A 6 5.23 11.25 12.91
N GLU A 7 4.53 12.25 12.38
CA GLU A 7 3.08 12.41 12.61
C GLU A 7 2.24 11.28 12.01
N CYS A 8 2.78 10.56 11.01
CA CYS A 8 2.10 9.43 10.40
C CYS A 8 2.42 8.08 11.08
N GLN A 9 3.39 8.04 12.01
CA GLN A 9 3.86 6.80 12.63
C GLN A 9 2.75 6.04 13.37
N GLY A 10 1.95 6.74 14.18
CA GLY A 10 0.84 6.10 14.91
C GLY A 10 -0.27 5.55 14.00
N LEU A 11 -0.49 6.16 12.83
CA LEU A 11 -1.42 5.64 11.81
C LEU A 11 -0.83 4.42 11.10
N LYS A 12 0.47 4.45 10.78
CA LYS A 12 1.21 3.34 10.19
C LYS A 12 1.13 2.09 11.06
N GLU A 13 1.47 2.20 12.34
CA GLU A 13 1.48 1.05 13.25
C GLU A 13 0.10 0.39 13.38
N LYS A 14 -0.96 1.20 13.48
CA LYS A 14 -2.35 0.71 13.53
C LYS A 14 -2.73 -0.02 12.23
N TYR A 15 -2.40 0.58 11.08
CA TYR A 15 -2.66 -0.02 9.78
C TYR A 15 -1.87 -1.31 9.59
N ASP A 16 -0.56 -1.31 9.82
CA ASP A 16 0.32 -2.48 9.64
C ASP A 16 -0.14 -3.65 10.51
N LYS A 17 -0.51 -3.39 11.77
CA LYS A 17 -1.06 -4.41 12.67
C LYS A 17 -2.37 -4.99 12.13
N CYS A 18 -3.28 -4.14 11.67
CA CYS A 18 -4.54 -4.58 11.08
C CYS A 18 -4.30 -5.43 9.82
N PHE A 19 -3.51 -4.89 8.89
CA PHE A 19 -3.23 -5.52 7.60
C PHE A 19 -2.57 -6.88 7.78
N ASN A 20 -1.56 -7.01 8.64
CA ASN A 20 -0.88 -8.28 8.85
C ASN A 20 -1.82 -9.37 9.40
N ALA A 21 -2.71 -9.00 10.34
CA ALA A 21 -3.71 -9.92 10.86
C ALA A 21 -4.74 -10.29 9.79
N TRP A 22 -5.29 -9.30 9.09
CA TRP A 22 -6.25 -9.51 8.01
C TRP A 22 -5.66 -10.36 6.87
N PHE A 23 -4.42 -10.09 6.46
CA PHE A 23 -3.74 -10.78 5.38
C PHE A 23 -3.60 -12.27 5.70
N ARG A 24 -3.07 -12.60 6.89
CA ARG A 24 -2.91 -13.98 7.35
C ARG A 24 -4.23 -14.71 7.57
N ASP A 25 -5.18 -14.06 8.24
CA ASP A 25 -6.34 -14.75 8.80
C ASP A 25 -7.57 -14.72 7.86
N LYS A 26 -7.59 -13.81 6.88
CA LYS A 26 -8.72 -13.60 5.95
C LYS A 26 -8.28 -13.71 4.49
N PHE A 27 -7.34 -12.87 4.05
CA PHE A 27 -6.98 -12.78 2.63
C PHE A 27 -6.42 -14.10 2.08
N LEU A 28 -5.41 -14.68 2.75
CA LEU A 28 -4.81 -15.95 2.34
C LEU A 28 -5.80 -17.14 2.41
N LYS A 29 -6.92 -16.97 3.11
CA LYS A 29 -8.01 -17.97 3.18
C LYS A 29 -9.14 -17.70 2.17
N GLY A 30 -8.93 -16.77 1.24
CA GLY A 30 -9.86 -16.47 0.16
C GLY A 30 -10.88 -15.36 0.45
N SER A 31 -10.85 -14.76 1.64
CA SER A 31 -11.75 -13.63 1.96
C SER A 31 -11.17 -12.33 1.42
N ARG A 32 -11.91 -11.64 0.55
CA ARG A 32 -11.48 -10.38 -0.09
C ARG A 32 -11.94 -9.12 0.63
N HIS A 33 -12.70 -9.24 1.71
CA HIS A 33 -13.24 -8.09 2.42
C HIS A 33 -12.15 -7.44 3.29
N ASP A 34 -11.64 -6.28 2.87
CA ASP A 34 -10.60 -5.53 3.59
C ASP A 34 -11.20 -4.64 4.68
N SER A 35 -11.12 -5.11 5.92
CA SER A 35 -11.54 -4.33 7.11
C SER A 35 -10.57 -3.20 7.48
N CYS A 36 -9.36 -3.20 6.92
CA CYS A 36 -8.30 -2.24 7.22
C CYS A 36 -8.31 -1.02 6.27
N ALA A 37 -9.15 -1.04 5.23
CA ALA A 37 -9.25 0.04 4.24
C ALA A 37 -9.46 1.45 4.85
N PRO A 38 -10.27 1.65 5.91
CA PRO A 38 -10.38 2.97 6.54
C PRO A 38 -9.08 3.45 7.18
N LEU A 39 -8.33 2.55 7.84
CA LEU A 39 -7.02 2.86 8.43
C LEU A 39 -6.00 3.18 7.34
N LEU A 40 -6.01 2.41 6.25
CA LEU A 40 -5.16 2.65 5.09
C LEU A 40 -5.42 4.04 4.51
N LYS A 41 -6.69 4.43 4.35
CA LYS A 41 -7.06 5.75 3.81
C LYS A 41 -6.50 6.89 4.66
N SER A 42 -6.64 6.81 5.98
CA SER A 42 -6.09 7.82 6.90
C SER A 42 -4.56 7.88 6.85
N TYR A 43 -3.90 6.73 6.85
CA TYR A 43 -2.44 6.66 6.74
C TYR A 43 -1.94 7.22 5.39
N GLN A 44 -2.56 6.84 4.28
CA GLN A 44 -2.23 7.34 2.94
C GLN A 44 -2.39 8.85 2.83
N GLN A 45 -3.45 9.43 3.40
CA GLN A 45 -3.65 10.88 3.41
C GLN A 45 -2.50 11.59 4.14
N CYS A 46 -2.08 11.05 5.29
CA CYS A 46 -0.96 11.58 6.06
C CYS A 46 0.35 11.54 5.25
N VAL A 47 0.67 10.38 4.67
CA VAL A 47 1.91 10.20 3.89
C VAL A 47 1.93 11.05 2.62
N LYS A 48 0.80 11.14 1.90
CA LYS A 48 0.70 12.00 0.71
C LYS A 48 0.95 13.47 1.03
N LYS A 49 0.47 13.94 2.18
CA LYS A 49 0.75 15.30 2.67
C LYS A 49 2.24 15.46 2.97
N ALA A 50 2.84 14.56 3.74
CA ALA A 50 4.25 14.63 4.10
C ALA A 50 5.19 14.57 2.87
N LEU A 51 4.90 13.70 1.89
CA LEU A 51 5.64 13.61 0.63
C LEU A 51 5.62 14.94 -0.14
N LYS A 52 4.46 15.60 -0.20
CA LYS A 52 4.30 16.90 -0.86
C LYS A 52 5.12 17.99 -0.16
N GLU A 53 5.11 18.00 1.17
CA GLU A 53 5.88 18.96 1.98
C GLU A 53 7.40 18.76 1.82
N GLN A 54 7.84 17.51 1.62
CA GLN A 54 9.25 17.19 1.34
C GLN A 54 9.63 17.36 -0.15
N GLY A 55 8.71 17.79 -1.02
CA GLY A 55 8.97 17.97 -2.45
C GLY A 55 9.13 16.67 -3.24
N ILE A 56 8.76 15.53 -2.67
CA ILE A 56 8.85 14.21 -3.32
C ILE A 56 7.64 14.02 -4.23
N LYS A 57 7.88 13.91 -5.53
CA LYS A 57 6.83 13.57 -6.51
C LYS A 57 6.54 12.07 -6.44
N LEU A 58 5.36 11.70 -5.96
CA LEU A 58 4.86 10.33 -6.07
C LEU A 58 4.53 10.06 -7.54
N TRP A 59 5.25 9.15 -8.18
CA TRP A 59 4.84 8.66 -9.50
C TRP A 59 3.64 7.72 -9.28
N GLU A 60 2.48 8.09 -9.79
CA GLU A 60 1.35 7.18 -9.80
C GLU A 60 1.64 6.12 -10.87
N GLY A 61 1.92 4.90 -10.44
CA GLY A 61 2.13 3.79 -11.36
C GLY A 61 0.89 3.56 -12.21
N HIS A 62 1.10 3.26 -13.49
CA HIS A 62 0.04 2.80 -14.37
C HIS A 62 -0.38 1.40 -13.90
N GLU A 63 -1.68 1.08 -13.84
CA GLU A 63 -2.14 -0.30 -13.73
C GLU A 63 -1.64 -1.06 -14.96
N THR A 64 -0.57 -1.84 -14.80
CA THR A 64 0.04 -2.59 -15.91
C THR A 64 -0.32 -4.08 -15.89
N LEU A 65 -0.80 -4.59 -14.76
CA LEU A 65 -1.15 -6.01 -14.60
C LEU A 65 -2.38 -6.35 -15.45
N GLY A 66 -2.25 -7.34 -16.33
CA GLY A 66 -3.29 -7.72 -17.28
C GLY A 66 -3.40 -6.82 -18.52
N THR A 67 -2.46 -5.90 -18.73
CA THR A 67 -2.41 -5.04 -19.93
C THR A 67 -1.27 -5.46 -20.86
N ASP A 68 -1.29 -4.95 -22.10
CA ASP A 68 -0.18 -5.15 -23.05
C ASP A 68 1.15 -4.52 -22.58
N LYS A 69 1.11 -3.67 -21.55
CA LYS A 69 2.30 -3.05 -20.93
C LYS A 69 2.92 -3.94 -19.84
N GLU A 70 2.34 -5.11 -19.56
CA GLU A 70 2.91 -6.07 -18.61
C GLU A 70 4.21 -6.68 -19.13
N LYS A 71 5.30 -6.59 -18.35
CA LYS A 71 6.58 -7.25 -18.70
C LYS A 71 6.42 -8.76 -18.59
N ARG A 72 6.31 -9.43 -19.74
CA ARG A 72 6.25 -10.90 -19.82
C ARG A 72 7.64 -11.51 -19.63
N PRO A 73 7.77 -12.69 -18.98
CA PRO A 73 9.04 -13.40 -18.92
C PRO A 73 9.54 -13.72 -20.35
N PRO A 74 10.87 -13.69 -20.59
CA PRO A 74 11.41 -14.04 -21.89
C PRO A 74 10.99 -15.46 -22.25
N LYS A 75 10.51 -15.65 -23.48
CA LYS A 75 10.29 -17.00 -24.01
C LYS A 75 11.66 -17.64 -24.21
N ASN A 76 12.02 -18.57 -23.33
CA ASN A 76 13.10 -19.49 -23.62
C ASN A 76 12.63 -20.37 -24.79
N GLY A 77 13.34 -20.26 -25.91
CA GLY A 77 13.15 -21.11 -27.10
C GLY A 77 13.75 -22.48 -26.92
#